data_AF-A0A7C1U8Z1-F1
#
_entry.id   AF-A0A7C1U8Z1-F1
#
_cell.length_a   1.000
_cell.length_b   1.000
_cell.length_c   1.000
_cell.angle_alpha   90.00
_cell.angle_beta   90.00
_cell.angle_gamma   90.00
#
_symmetry.space_group_name_H-M   'P 1'
#
loop_
_entity.id
_entity.type
_entity.pdbx_description
1 polymer ?
#
loop_
_entity_poly.entity_id
_entity_poly.type
_entity_poly.pdbx_seq_one_letter_code
_entity_poly.pdbx_strand_id
1 'polypeptide(L)'
;MQKPFSILKHSIPVFVLSCCLLLSQSAARGESLGTITVDAGNYTRLDTPVSLDLSGVAGIGFPSDELSLVELKGSRRVNVPVQFEAGSPPRLWWVLSGTTPAGTKRTYELLEGSARAVGGVTTKQDDKVIQIKKDGTKVLSYNHALVPPPPLEQMNDRNKKKRDLYYRSAFIHPLWSPTGSVLTNIHPDDHYHHVGIWMPWTKTKFEGKPTDFWNIGDGTGTVRFNRFLSTTSGPVFGGFQAEHDHVALQTADGEKIVLKEVWDVRVYNVGGPDKGYWLWDVVSTQRCVADSPLLLEKYRYGGFGFRGSADWKGETAAYLTSTGKTRKDGHATRARWCDAGGVSDGKWKGVTFLSHP
;
A
#
# COMPACT_ATOMS: atom_id res chain seq x y z
N MET A 1 -16.14 31.28 -81.24
CA MET A 1 -15.78 31.68 -79.85
C MET A 1 -16.41 30.68 -78.89
N GLN A 2 -15.57 29.94 -78.17
CA GLN A 2 -15.92 28.79 -77.33
C GLN A 2 -16.76 29.20 -76.10
N LYS A 3 -17.83 28.46 -75.81
CA LYS A 3 -18.58 28.51 -74.55
C LYS A 3 -17.95 27.54 -73.55
N PRO A 4 -17.84 27.86 -72.26
CA PRO A 4 -17.21 26.98 -71.27
C PRO A 4 -18.17 25.87 -70.82
N PHE A 5 -17.63 24.66 -70.69
CA PHE A 5 -18.28 23.53 -70.05
C PHE A 5 -18.19 23.68 -68.53
N SER A 6 -19.34 23.67 -67.85
CA SER A 6 -19.45 23.57 -66.39
C SER A 6 -19.75 22.11 -66.02
N ILE A 7 -18.84 21.48 -65.27
CA ILE A 7 -19.01 20.12 -64.75
C ILE A 7 -19.53 20.24 -63.32
N LEU A 8 -20.79 19.88 -63.12
CA LEU A 8 -21.45 19.84 -61.82
C LEU A 8 -21.03 18.55 -61.08
N LYS A 9 -20.07 18.65 -60.14
CA LYS A 9 -19.71 17.52 -59.26
C LYS A 9 -20.78 17.36 -58.18
N HIS A 10 -21.58 16.30 -58.25
CA HIS A 10 -22.45 15.88 -57.15
C HIS A 10 -21.62 15.03 -56.17
N SER A 11 -21.35 15.58 -54.99
CA SER A 11 -20.76 14.84 -53.87
C SER A 11 -21.90 14.19 -53.08
N ILE A 12 -22.01 12.85 -53.13
CA ILE A 12 -22.93 12.09 -52.28
C ILE A 12 -22.21 11.81 -50.95
N PRO A 13 -22.69 12.31 -49.81
CA PRO A 13 -22.13 11.92 -48.52
C PRO A 13 -22.61 10.51 -48.17
N VAL A 14 -21.68 9.55 -48.14
CA VAL A 14 -21.92 8.21 -47.60
C VAL A 14 -21.86 8.30 -46.07
N PHE A 15 -23.02 8.27 -45.42
CA PHE A 15 -23.12 8.07 -43.97
C PHE A 15 -22.91 6.59 -43.67
N VAL A 16 -21.72 6.22 -43.18
CA VAL A 16 -21.49 4.90 -42.58
C VAL A 16 -22.15 4.90 -41.22
N LEU A 17 -23.35 4.31 -41.15
CA LEU A 17 -24.05 4.05 -39.90
C LEU A 17 -23.31 2.95 -39.13
N SER A 18 -22.37 3.35 -38.26
CA SER A 18 -21.71 2.43 -37.35
C SER A 18 -22.72 1.99 -36.29
N CYS A 19 -23.40 0.87 -36.53
CA CYS A 19 -24.20 0.19 -35.54
C CYS A 19 -23.28 -0.33 -34.42
N CYS A 20 -23.07 0.49 -33.39
CA CYS A 20 -22.61 0.03 -32.10
C CYS A 20 -23.68 -0.91 -31.53
N LEU A 21 -23.55 -2.20 -31.80
CA LEU A 21 -24.24 -3.26 -31.08
C LEU A 21 -23.84 -3.14 -29.61
N LEU A 22 -24.69 -2.48 -28.82
CA LEU A 22 -24.69 -2.56 -27.37
C LEU A 22 -25.00 -4.01 -27.00
N LEU A 23 -23.96 -4.84 -26.95
CA LEU A 23 -24.02 -6.17 -26.34
C LEU A 23 -24.48 -5.95 -24.89
N SER A 24 -25.74 -6.24 -24.62
CA SER A 24 -26.28 -6.39 -23.29
C SER A 24 -25.40 -7.41 -22.56
N GLN A 25 -24.59 -6.91 -21.62
CA GLN A 25 -23.74 -7.76 -20.81
C GLN A 25 -24.65 -8.73 -20.04
N SER A 26 -24.65 -10.00 -20.43
CA SER A 26 -25.31 -11.04 -19.66
C SER A 26 -24.60 -11.12 -18.30
N ALA A 27 -25.27 -10.67 -17.24
CA ALA A 27 -24.84 -10.97 -15.88
C ALA A 27 -24.75 -12.50 -15.72
N ALA A 28 -23.69 -12.98 -15.07
CA ALA A 28 -23.48 -14.40 -14.84
C ALA A 28 -24.73 -15.02 -14.19
N ARG A 29 -25.22 -16.12 -14.76
CA ARG A 29 -26.26 -16.98 -14.16
C ARG A 29 -25.56 -18.15 -13.46
N GLY A 30 -24.86 -17.86 -12.38
CA GLY A 30 -24.37 -18.88 -11.44
C GLY A 30 -25.47 -19.28 -10.46
N GLU A 31 -25.31 -20.43 -9.80
CA GLU A 31 -26.14 -20.77 -8.65
C GLU A 31 -25.89 -19.77 -7.51
N SER A 32 -26.96 -19.37 -6.82
CA SER A 32 -26.88 -18.38 -5.75
C SER A 32 -26.39 -19.03 -4.47
N LEU A 33 -25.25 -18.57 -3.97
CA LEU A 33 -24.63 -19.04 -2.73
C LEU A 33 -25.11 -18.23 -1.52
N GLY A 34 -25.71 -17.05 -1.76
CA GLY A 34 -26.33 -16.26 -0.72
C GLY A 34 -26.39 -14.76 -1.02
N THR A 35 -27.05 -14.03 -0.12
CA THR A 35 -27.14 -12.58 -0.16
C THR A 35 -26.23 -11.95 0.90
N ILE A 36 -25.44 -10.96 0.48
CA ILE A 36 -24.58 -10.17 1.36
C ILE A 36 -25.17 -8.76 1.45
N THR A 37 -25.34 -8.26 2.67
CA THR A 37 -25.75 -6.86 2.91
C THR A 37 -24.64 -6.13 3.64
N VAL A 38 -24.20 -5.00 3.09
CA VAL A 38 -23.19 -4.14 3.69
C VAL A 38 -23.86 -2.87 4.20
N ASP A 39 -23.78 -2.63 5.51
CA ASP A 39 -24.27 -1.43 6.17
C ASP A 39 -23.17 -0.37 6.22
N ALA A 40 -23.45 0.86 5.76
CA ALA A 40 -22.50 1.97 5.83
C ALA A 40 -22.21 2.41 7.27
N GLY A 41 -23.12 2.11 8.20
CA GLY A 41 -23.12 2.61 9.57
C GLY A 41 -23.32 4.11 9.62
N ASN A 42 -22.75 4.76 10.63
CA ASN A 42 -22.94 6.19 10.88
C ASN A 42 -22.14 7.12 9.96
N TYR A 43 -21.37 6.59 9.01
CA TYR A 43 -20.46 7.36 8.18
C TYR A 43 -20.65 7.05 6.70
N THR A 44 -20.60 8.09 5.88
CA THR A 44 -20.54 7.92 4.42
C THR A 44 -19.24 7.21 4.06
N ARG A 45 -19.36 6.18 3.21
CA ARG A 45 -18.24 5.40 2.68
C ARG A 45 -17.97 5.83 1.24
N LEU A 46 -16.69 5.92 0.87
CA LEU A 46 -16.25 6.25 -0.48
C LEU A 46 -15.22 5.20 -0.91
N ASP A 47 -15.48 4.50 -2.03
CA ASP A 47 -14.56 3.53 -2.63
C ASP A 47 -13.93 2.59 -1.59
N THR A 48 -14.74 2.04 -0.69
CA THR A 48 -14.24 1.39 0.52
C THR A 48 -13.98 -0.10 0.28
N PRO A 49 -12.75 -0.61 0.46
CA PRO A 49 -12.48 -2.03 0.48
C PRO A 49 -13.24 -2.70 1.62
N VAL A 50 -13.85 -3.85 1.35
CA VAL A 50 -14.57 -4.65 2.33
C VAL A 50 -14.23 -6.12 2.13
N SER A 51 -14.37 -6.90 3.20
CA SER A 51 -14.24 -8.36 3.13
C SER A 51 -15.31 -9.09 3.91
N LEU A 52 -15.57 -10.31 3.47
CA LEU A 52 -16.45 -11.28 4.11
C LEU A 52 -15.65 -12.51 4.51
N ASP A 53 -15.82 -12.96 5.74
CA ASP A 53 -15.37 -14.27 6.21
C ASP A 53 -16.25 -15.36 5.57
N LEU A 54 -15.62 -16.29 4.86
CA LEU A 54 -16.30 -17.36 4.13
C LEU A 54 -16.42 -18.68 4.92
N SER A 55 -15.92 -18.76 6.15
CA SER A 55 -15.93 -20.00 6.95
C SER A 55 -17.32 -20.58 7.21
N GLY A 56 -18.37 -19.76 7.14
CA GLY A 56 -19.77 -20.18 7.30
C GLY A 56 -20.51 -20.49 6.00
N VAL A 57 -19.87 -20.38 4.83
CA VAL A 57 -20.54 -20.59 3.54
C VAL A 57 -20.28 -22.02 3.05
N ALA A 58 -21.34 -22.83 3.04
CA ALA A 58 -21.25 -24.23 2.61
C ALA A 58 -20.79 -24.33 1.15
N GLY A 59 -19.91 -25.30 0.86
CA GLY A 59 -19.40 -25.54 -0.49
C GLY A 59 -18.26 -24.61 -0.93
N ILE A 60 -17.83 -23.67 -0.09
CA ILE A 60 -16.70 -22.76 -0.37
C ILE A 60 -15.55 -23.07 0.59
N GLY A 61 -14.34 -23.23 0.06
CA GLY A 61 -13.16 -23.49 0.89
C GLY A 61 -11.88 -23.82 0.13
N PHE A 62 -11.93 -23.92 -1.20
CA PHE A 62 -10.78 -24.28 -2.02
C PHE A 62 -10.33 -23.10 -2.90
N PRO A 63 -9.01 -22.94 -3.14
CA PRO A 63 -8.48 -21.89 -4.03
C PRO A 63 -9.01 -21.95 -5.48
N SER A 64 -9.59 -23.08 -5.88
CA SER A 64 -10.20 -23.31 -7.20
C SER A 64 -11.65 -22.84 -7.28
N ASP A 65 -12.26 -22.44 -6.16
CA ASP A 65 -13.66 -22.03 -6.14
C ASP A 65 -13.78 -20.70 -6.89
N GLU A 66 -14.41 -20.75 -8.06
CA GLU A 66 -14.68 -19.56 -8.82
C GLU A 66 -15.93 -18.88 -8.25
N LEU A 67 -15.74 -17.69 -7.69
CA LEU A 67 -16.82 -16.89 -7.13
C LEU A 67 -17.02 -15.62 -7.95
N SER A 68 -18.28 -15.23 -8.10
CA SER A 68 -18.65 -13.94 -8.66
C SER A 68 -19.62 -13.21 -7.73
N LEU A 69 -19.59 -11.89 -7.80
CA LEU A 69 -20.42 -11.03 -6.97
C LEU A 69 -21.18 -10.06 -7.86
N VAL A 70 -22.48 -9.96 -7.60
CA VAL A 70 -23.37 -9.05 -8.31
C VAL A 70 -23.98 -8.10 -7.31
N GLU A 71 -23.82 -6.80 -7.52
CA GLU A 71 -24.55 -5.79 -6.76
C GLU A 71 -25.97 -5.61 -7.31
N LEU A 72 -26.95 -5.57 -6.40
CA LEU A 72 -28.35 -5.33 -6.70
C LEU A 72 -28.68 -3.83 -6.56
N LYS A 73 -28.90 -3.15 -7.68
CA LYS A 73 -29.27 -1.71 -7.74
C LYS A 73 -30.68 -1.55 -8.31
N GLY A 74 -31.69 -1.72 -7.47
CA GLY A 74 -33.09 -1.77 -7.90
C GLY A 74 -33.29 -3.00 -8.79
N SER A 75 -33.77 -2.80 -10.03
CA SER A 75 -33.88 -3.88 -11.03
C SER A 75 -32.57 -4.22 -11.75
N ARG A 76 -31.50 -3.42 -11.55
CA ARG A 76 -30.22 -3.63 -12.23
C ARG A 76 -29.30 -4.55 -11.43
N ARG A 77 -28.65 -5.46 -12.14
CA ARG A 77 -27.58 -6.34 -11.65
C ARG A 77 -26.25 -5.86 -12.21
N VAL A 78 -25.30 -5.55 -11.34
CA VAL A 78 -23.99 -5.03 -11.73
C VAL A 78 -22.89 -5.97 -11.24
N ASN A 79 -22.08 -6.51 -12.15
CA ASN A 79 -20.95 -7.35 -11.77
C ASN A 79 -19.92 -6.53 -10.97
N VAL A 80 -19.42 -7.12 -9.89
CA VAL A 80 -18.43 -6.52 -8.99
C VAL A 80 -17.16 -7.36 -9.04
N PRO A 81 -15.98 -6.76 -9.30
CA PRO A 81 -14.72 -7.47 -9.19
C PRO A 81 -14.51 -7.96 -7.75
N VAL A 82 -14.16 -9.22 -7.62
CA VAL A 82 -13.85 -9.85 -6.34
C VAL A 82 -12.48 -10.46 -6.36
N GLN A 83 -11.94 -10.68 -5.15
CA GLN A 83 -10.68 -11.36 -4.96
C GLN A 83 -10.79 -12.29 -3.77
N PHE A 84 -10.51 -13.57 -3.99
CA PHE A 84 -10.41 -14.55 -2.93
C PHE A 84 -9.05 -14.45 -2.25
N GLU A 85 -9.05 -14.43 -0.93
CA GLU A 85 -7.88 -14.54 -0.09
C GLU A 85 -7.96 -15.88 0.64
N ALA A 86 -7.04 -16.78 0.28
CA ALA A 86 -6.86 -18.04 0.98
C ALA A 86 -6.35 -17.79 2.41
N GLY A 87 -6.81 -18.60 3.36
CA GLY A 87 -6.44 -18.45 4.76
C GLY A 87 -7.40 -19.23 5.66
N SER A 88 -7.19 -19.08 6.96
CA SER A 88 -8.10 -19.62 7.99
C SER A 88 -8.43 -18.49 8.98
N PRO A 89 -9.55 -17.76 8.78
CA PRO A 89 -10.60 -18.02 7.80
C PRO A 89 -10.26 -17.53 6.38
N PRO A 90 -10.82 -18.16 5.32
CA PRO A 90 -10.77 -17.62 3.96
C PRO A 90 -11.65 -16.38 3.84
N ARG A 91 -11.25 -15.44 2.99
CA ARG A 91 -11.97 -14.17 2.80
C ARG A 91 -12.28 -13.86 1.35
N LEU A 92 -13.46 -13.29 1.12
CA LEU A 92 -13.81 -12.64 -0.15
C LEU A 92 -13.63 -11.13 0.00
N TRP A 93 -12.89 -10.51 -0.90
CA TRP A 93 -12.68 -9.06 -0.94
C TRP A 93 -13.39 -8.43 -2.14
N TRP A 94 -13.93 -7.22 -1.94
CA TRP A 94 -14.41 -6.35 -3.01
C TRP A 94 -14.36 -4.89 -2.57
N VAL A 95 -14.71 -3.97 -3.47
CA VAL A 95 -14.79 -2.54 -3.17
C VAL A 95 -16.24 -2.08 -3.24
N LEU A 96 -16.67 -1.32 -2.23
CA LEU A 96 -17.87 -0.48 -2.30
C LEU A 96 -17.61 0.72 -3.22
N SER A 97 -17.49 0.50 -4.54
CA SER A 97 -17.15 1.56 -5.49
C SER A 97 -18.19 2.69 -5.46
N GLY A 98 -17.71 3.93 -5.51
CA GLY A 98 -18.52 5.13 -5.40
C GLY A 98 -18.93 5.46 -3.96
N THR A 99 -19.90 6.37 -3.83
CA THR A 99 -20.40 6.84 -2.54
C THR A 99 -21.50 5.93 -2.00
N THR A 100 -21.37 5.52 -0.74
CA THR A 100 -22.42 4.84 0.03
C THR A 100 -22.78 5.75 1.22
N PRO A 101 -23.93 6.45 1.20
CA PRO A 101 -24.30 7.39 2.27
C PRO A 101 -24.42 6.73 3.65
N ALA A 102 -24.16 7.49 4.70
CA ALA A 102 -24.41 7.05 6.08
C ALA A 102 -25.85 6.55 6.26
N GLY A 103 -26.03 5.48 7.05
CA GLY A 103 -27.32 4.85 7.34
C GLY A 103 -27.94 4.07 6.18
N THR A 104 -27.25 3.95 5.03
CA THR A 104 -27.73 3.17 3.88
C THR A 104 -27.06 1.80 3.81
N LYS A 105 -27.68 0.91 3.03
CA LYS A 105 -27.21 -0.47 2.81
C LYS A 105 -27.00 -0.72 1.33
N ARG A 106 -26.01 -1.55 1.00
CA ARG A 106 -25.81 -2.12 -0.34
C ARG A 106 -25.99 -3.63 -0.26
N THR A 107 -26.66 -4.19 -1.26
CA THR A 107 -26.99 -5.61 -1.29
C THR A 107 -26.30 -6.25 -2.49
N TYR A 108 -25.72 -7.42 -2.24
CA TYR A 108 -25.00 -8.21 -3.22
C TYR A 108 -25.49 -9.64 -3.22
N GLU A 109 -25.42 -10.29 -4.36
CA GLU A 109 -25.62 -11.72 -4.52
C GLU A 109 -24.28 -12.38 -4.83
N LEU A 110 -23.93 -13.37 -4.01
CA LEU A 110 -22.76 -14.22 -4.22
C LEU A 110 -23.19 -15.41 -5.07
N LEU A 111 -22.44 -15.68 -6.14
CA LEU A 111 -22.76 -16.68 -7.13
C LEU A 111 -21.54 -17.59 -7.39
N GLU A 112 -21.81 -18.84 -7.75
CA GLU A 112 -20.79 -19.70 -8.36
C GLU A 112 -20.36 -19.17 -9.75
N GLY A 113 -19.09 -19.35 -10.08
CA GLY A 113 -18.50 -19.07 -11.39
C GLY A 113 -17.52 -17.89 -11.42
N SER A 114 -16.69 -17.83 -12.46
CA SER A 114 -15.62 -16.83 -12.58
C SER A 114 -16.15 -15.40 -12.68
N ALA A 115 -15.66 -14.51 -11.82
CA ALA A 115 -15.71 -13.07 -12.07
C ALA A 115 -14.79 -12.71 -13.25
N ARG A 116 -15.25 -11.83 -14.14
CA ARG A 116 -14.42 -11.30 -15.23
C ARG A 116 -13.30 -10.45 -14.64
N ALA A 117 -12.04 -10.79 -14.95
CA ALA A 117 -10.90 -9.96 -14.59
C ALA A 117 -10.97 -8.62 -15.35
N VAL A 118 -11.11 -7.53 -14.60
CA VAL A 118 -10.92 -6.16 -15.08
C VAL A 118 -9.60 -5.68 -14.48
N GLY A 119 -8.92 -4.72 -15.12
CA GLY A 119 -7.64 -4.14 -14.67
C GLY A 119 -7.55 -3.96 -13.15
N GLY A 120 -6.34 -4.10 -12.61
CA GLY A 120 -6.14 -4.23 -11.18
C GLY A 120 -4.78 -3.78 -10.70
N VAL A 121 -4.45 -4.25 -9.51
CA VAL A 121 -3.16 -4.00 -8.89
C VAL A 121 -2.23 -5.15 -9.22
N THR A 122 -1.06 -4.80 -9.74
CA THR A 122 -0.01 -5.75 -10.11
C THR A 122 1.16 -5.61 -9.17
N THR A 123 1.67 -6.75 -8.72
CA THR A 123 2.86 -6.86 -7.88
C THR A 123 3.91 -7.63 -8.67
N LYS A 124 5.05 -7.00 -8.95
CA LYS A 124 6.16 -7.62 -9.69
C LYS A 124 7.41 -7.61 -8.83
N GLN A 125 7.99 -8.79 -8.65
CA GLN A 125 9.24 -9.00 -7.94
C GLN A 125 10.38 -9.16 -8.96
N ASP A 126 11.50 -8.50 -8.69
CA ASP A 126 12.80 -8.84 -9.27
C ASP A 126 13.81 -9.14 -8.14
N ASP A 127 15.09 -9.30 -8.48
CA ASP A 127 16.15 -9.64 -7.53
C ASP A 127 16.43 -8.55 -6.48
N LYS A 128 15.86 -7.35 -6.63
CA LYS A 128 16.12 -6.20 -5.75
C LYS A 128 14.89 -5.68 -5.04
N VAL A 129 13.75 -5.62 -5.75
CA VAL A 129 12.54 -4.97 -5.28
C VAL A 129 11.28 -5.76 -5.58
N ILE A 130 10.24 -5.51 -4.78
CA ILE A 130 8.85 -5.70 -5.20
C ILE A 130 8.27 -4.34 -5.56
N GLN A 131 7.77 -4.20 -6.80
CA GLN A 131 7.07 -3.02 -7.26
C GLN A 131 5.57 -3.29 -7.39
N ILE A 132 4.76 -2.45 -6.74
CA ILE A 132 3.30 -2.48 -6.85
C ILE A 132 2.82 -1.34 -7.75
N LYS A 133 1.96 -1.67 -8.70
CA LYS A 133 1.34 -0.72 -9.64
C LYS A 133 -0.17 -0.92 -9.70
N LYS A 134 -0.93 0.17 -9.80
CA LYS A 134 -2.35 0.15 -10.17
C LYS A 134 -2.48 0.62 -11.61
N ASP A 135 -3.08 -0.19 -12.48
CA ASP A 135 -3.27 0.12 -13.91
C ASP A 135 -1.98 0.61 -14.60
N GLY A 136 -0.86 -0.04 -14.31
CA GLY A 136 0.46 0.33 -14.84
C GLY A 136 1.13 1.55 -14.18
N THR A 137 0.43 2.29 -13.32
CA THR A 137 0.95 3.46 -12.59
C THR A 137 1.62 3.01 -11.29
N LYS A 138 2.83 3.50 -11.02
CA LYS A 138 3.62 3.13 -9.83
C LYS A 138 2.97 3.67 -8.55
N VAL A 139 2.83 2.80 -7.54
CA VAL A 139 2.32 3.19 -6.22
C VAL A 139 3.44 3.15 -5.18
N LEU A 140 4.12 2.01 -5.04
CA LEU A 140 5.26 1.85 -4.13
C LEU A 140 6.25 0.80 -4.61
N SER A 141 7.49 0.88 -4.10
CA SER A 141 8.50 -0.18 -4.23
C SER A 141 9.09 -0.52 -2.87
N TYR A 142 9.18 -1.82 -2.60
CA TYR A 142 9.77 -2.40 -1.40
C TYR A 142 11.15 -2.98 -1.73
N ASN A 143 12.18 -2.56 -1.00
CA ASN A 143 13.56 -2.98 -1.20
C ASN A 143 13.85 -4.17 -0.29
N HIS A 144 14.00 -5.35 -0.90
CA HIS A 144 14.28 -6.60 -0.19
C HIS A 144 15.75 -6.99 -0.25
N ALA A 145 16.43 -6.66 -1.36
CA ALA A 145 17.88 -6.76 -1.44
C ALA A 145 18.57 -5.65 -0.65
N LEU A 146 19.86 -5.85 -0.37
CA LEU A 146 20.70 -4.84 0.27
C LEU A 146 20.89 -3.65 -0.68
N VAL A 147 20.47 -2.49 -0.22
CA VAL A 147 20.71 -1.17 -0.82
C VAL A 147 21.94 -0.57 -0.15
N PRO A 148 22.95 -0.15 -0.92
CA PRO A 148 24.14 0.48 -0.37
C PRO A 148 23.82 1.88 0.17
N PRO A 149 24.53 2.33 1.21
CA PRO A 149 24.48 3.73 1.63
C PRO A 149 25.12 4.65 0.57
N PRO A 150 25.05 5.98 0.75
CA PRO A 150 25.67 6.92 -0.17
C PRO A 150 27.15 6.61 -0.44
N PRO A 151 27.66 7.04 -1.60
CA PRO A 151 29.08 7.04 -1.88
C PRO A 151 29.89 7.76 -0.79
N LEU A 152 31.14 7.35 -0.58
CA LEU A 152 31.99 7.85 0.51
C LEU A 152 32.15 9.37 0.47
N GLU A 153 32.23 9.97 -0.71
CA GLU A 153 32.37 11.40 -0.94
C GLU A 153 31.14 12.21 -0.49
N GLN A 154 29.97 11.59 -0.38
CA GLN A 154 28.73 12.20 0.11
C GLN A 154 28.52 11.97 1.61
N MET A 155 29.33 11.11 2.22
CA MET A 155 29.25 10.81 3.64
C MET A 155 30.11 11.78 4.46
N ASN A 156 29.64 12.20 5.63
CA ASN A 156 30.48 12.91 6.59
C ASN A 156 31.57 12.00 7.19
N ASP A 157 32.68 12.59 7.65
CA ASP A 157 33.85 11.83 8.12
C ASP A 157 33.55 10.89 9.30
N ARG A 158 32.58 11.25 10.15
CA ARG A 158 32.12 10.42 11.27
C ARG A 158 31.54 9.09 10.78
N ASN A 159 30.78 9.12 9.69
CA ASN A 159 30.05 7.96 9.19
C ASN A 159 30.80 7.19 8.11
N LYS A 160 31.77 7.80 7.41
CA LYS A 160 32.63 7.10 6.41
C LYS A 160 33.25 5.81 6.96
N LYS A 161 33.80 5.88 8.19
CA LYS A 161 34.44 4.73 8.87
C LYS A 161 33.47 3.62 9.26
N LYS A 162 32.16 3.89 9.20
CA LYS A 162 31.07 3.01 9.63
C LYS A 162 30.16 2.65 8.45
N ARG A 163 30.57 2.93 7.21
CA ARG A 163 29.73 2.82 6.01
C ARG A 163 29.04 1.46 5.89
N ASP A 164 29.73 0.38 6.21
CA ASP A 164 29.18 -0.98 6.08
C ASP A 164 27.97 -1.23 6.99
N LEU A 165 27.82 -0.48 8.07
CA LEU A 165 26.66 -0.55 8.96
C LEU A 165 25.39 0.10 8.36
N TYR A 166 25.53 0.85 7.26
CA TYR A 166 24.43 1.59 6.63
C TYR A 166 23.84 0.89 5.39
N TYR A 167 24.25 -0.34 5.09
CA TYR A 167 23.53 -1.17 4.12
C TYR A 167 22.15 -1.53 4.67
N ARG A 168 21.11 -1.44 3.83
CA ARG A 168 19.73 -1.60 4.28
C ARG A 168 18.91 -2.47 3.35
N SER A 169 17.98 -3.24 3.92
CA SER A 169 16.84 -3.84 3.25
C SER A 169 15.61 -3.69 4.16
N ALA A 170 14.48 -4.28 3.77
CA ALA A 170 13.23 -4.24 4.53
C ALA A 170 12.67 -2.82 4.72
N PHE A 171 12.54 -2.07 3.62
CA PHE A 171 11.94 -0.74 3.63
C PHE A 171 11.21 -0.42 2.33
N ILE A 172 10.21 0.46 2.40
CA ILE A 172 9.52 0.98 1.22
C ILE A 172 10.19 2.28 0.80
N HIS A 173 10.73 2.28 -0.41
CA HIS A 173 11.15 3.47 -1.14
C HIS A 173 11.34 3.10 -2.62
N PRO A 174 10.88 3.95 -3.55
CA PRO A 174 10.02 5.11 -3.32
C PRO A 174 8.56 4.73 -3.06
N LEU A 175 7.85 5.63 -2.35
CA LEU A 175 6.39 5.78 -2.40
C LEU A 175 6.08 6.92 -3.38
N TRP A 176 5.13 6.71 -4.30
CA TRP A 176 4.76 7.72 -5.29
C TRP A 176 3.40 8.35 -5.00
N SER A 177 3.27 9.64 -5.30
CA SER A 177 1.98 10.31 -5.41
C SER A 177 1.21 9.80 -6.63
N PRO A 178 -0.12 10.03 -6.71
CA PRO A 178 -0.92 9.73 -7.90
C PRO A 178 -0.46 10.49 -9.15
N THR A 179 0.26 11.59 -8.96
CA THR A 179 0.86 12.40 -10.02
C THR A 179 2.31 11.99 -10.35
N GLY A 180 2.84 10.94 -9.71
CA GLY A 180 4.13 10.33 -10.05
C GLY A 180 5.35 10.86 -9.28
N SER A 181 5.17 11.73 -8.30
CA SER A 181 6.29 12.28 -7.53
C SER A 181 6.64 11.41 -6.34
N VAL A 182 7.93 11.34 -6.03
CA VAL A 182 8.41 10.54 -4.90
C VAL A 182 8.14 11.26 -3.59
N LEU A 183 7.40 10.63 -2.69
CA LEU A 183 6.97 11.18 -1.40
C LEU A 183 7.94 10.87 -0.25
N THR A 184 8.83 9.89 -0.46
CA THR A 184 9.80 9.40 0.53
C THR A 184 11.22 9.77 0.15
N ASN A 185 12.07 10.05 1.14
CA ASN A 185 13.51 10.24 0.92
C ASN A 185 14.34 9.16 1.66
N ILE A 186 15.53 8.87 1.15
CA ILE A 186 16.50 7.97 1.79
C ILE A 186 17.85 8.67 1.94
N HIS A 187 18.63 8.19 2.92
CA HIS A 187 20.01 8.62 3.18
C HIS A 187 20.27 10.14 3.16
N PRO A 188 19.44 10.96 3.83
CA PRO A 188 19.72 12.39 3.91
C PRO A 188 21.04 12.66 4.65
N ASP A 189 21.72 13.75 4.30
CA ASP A 189 23.05 14.11 4.80
C ASP A 189 23.15 14.15 6.33
N ASP A 190 22.04 14.47 7.01
CA ASP A 190 21.95 14.56 8.46
C ASP A 190 21.68 13.20 9.15
N HIS A 191 21.11 12.23 8.44
CA HIS A 191 20.65 10.96 9.00
C HIS A 191 20.69 9.82 7.95
N TYR A 192 21.89 9.34 7.60
CA TYR A 192 22.06 8.29 6.58
C TYR A 192 21.28 6.99 6.86
N HIS A 193 20.85 6.72 8.08
CA HIS A 193 20.04 5.53 8.42
C HIS A 193 18.55 5.66 8.11
N HIS A 194 18.06 6.84 7.71
CA HIS A 194 16.66 7.02 7.31
C HIS A 194 16.42 6.50 5.88
N VAL A 195 15.42 5.63 5.70
CA VAL A 195 15.18 4.90 4.43
C VAL A 195 13.69 4.85 4.00
N GLY A 196 13.06 6.01 3.81
CA GLY A 196 11.69 6.08 3.27
C GLY A 196 10.63 5.67 4.29
N ILE A 197 10.14 4.42 4.25
CA ILE A 197 9.26 3.84 5.28
C ILE A 197 9.88 2.55 5.82
N TRP A 198 10.12 2.50 7.13
CA TRP A 198 10.78 1.38 7.83
C TRP A 198 10.29 1.29 9.29
N MET A 199 10.48 0.16 9.98
CA MET A 199 9.99 -0.05 11.36
C MET A 199 11.06 -0.54 12.35
N PRO A 200 12.08 0.26 12.74
CA PRO A 200 13.04 -0.16 13.75
C PRO A 200 12.67 0.40 15.14
N TRP A 201 12.98 -0.38 16.17
CA TRP A 201 12.96 0.12 17.54
C TRP A 201 14.27 0.86 17.88
N THR A 202 14.15 1.95 18.63
CA THR A 202 15.29 2.65 19.23
C THR A 202 15.21 2.53 20.74
N LYS A 203 16.32 2.81 21.43
CA LYS A 203 16.37 2.82 22.90
C LYS A 203 15.80 1.54 23.51
N THR A 204 16.37 0.40 23.11
CA THR A 204 15.99 -0.91 23.63
C THR A 204 17.14 -1.55 24.42
N LYS A 205 16.82 -2.59 25.20
CA LYS A 205 17.81 -3.45 25.85
C LYS A 205 17.51 -4.91 25.58
N PHE A 206 18.55 -5.67 25.27
CA PHE A 206 18.51 -7.11 25.08
C PHE A 206 19.66 -7.74 25.88
N GLU A 207 19.38 -8.79 26.67
CA GLU A 207 20.36 -9.44 27.56
C GLU A 207 21.12 -8.44 28.46
N GLY A 208 20.42 -7.41 28.95
CA GLY A 208 20.98 -6.36 29.81
C GLY A 208 21.83 -5.31 29.08
N LYS A 209 22.09 -5.45 27.78
CA LYS A 209 22.89 -4.50 26.99
C LYS A 209 22.01 -3.57 26.14
N PRO A 210 22.42 -2.32 25.92
CA PRO A 210 21.78 -1.46 24.93
C PRO A 210 21.79 -2.11 23.54
N THR A 211 20.66 -2.08 22.87
CA THR A 211 20.50 -2.54 21.48
C THR A 211 19.65 -1.51 20.76
N ASP A 212 20.10 -1.02 19.61
CA ASP A 212 19.38 0.00 18.85
C ASP A 212 19.30 -0.43 17.38
N PHE A 213 18.06 -0.62 16.90
CA PHE A 213 17.79 -1.01 15.52
C PHE A 213 17.59 0.21 14.60
N TRP A 214 17.45 1.41 15.18
CA TRP A 214 17.26 2.68 14.48
C TRP A 214 18.61 3.35 14.19
N ASN A 215 19.45 3.51 15.21
CA ASN A 215 20.76 4.17 15.11
C ASN A 215 21.87 3.18 14.71
N ILE A 216 21.72 2.57 13.53
CA ILE A 216 22.57 1.47 13.04
C ILE A 216 24.08 1.78 13.00
N GLY A 217 24.46 3.06 12.96
CA GLY A 217 25.87 3.47 13.04
C GLY A 217 26.56 3.10 14.36
N ASP A 218 25.81 2.75 15.40
CA ASP A 218 26.39 2.23 16.65
C ASP A 218 26.69 0.73 16.58
N GLY A 219 26.20 0.03 15.54
CA GLY A 219 26.51 -1.37 15.28
C GLY A 219 25.97 -2.34 16.33
N THR A 220 24.96 -1.93 17.11
CA THR A 220 24.39 -2.76 18.19
C THR A 220 23.16 -3.57 17.73
N GLY A 221 22.40 -3.05 16.77
CA GLY A 221 21.27 -3.75 16.17
C GLY A 221 21.02 -3.35 14.72
N THR A 222 20.26 -4.20 14.00
CA THR A 222 19.81 -3.94 12.64
C THR A 222 18.49 -4.65 12.35
N VAL A 223 17.83 -4.23 11.27
CA VAL A 223 16.65 -4.91 10.72
C VAL A 223 16.99 -5.28 9.28
N ARG A 224 16.81 -6.55 8.92
CA ARG A 224 17.05 -7.05 7.57
C ARG A 224 15.87 -7.87 7.06
N PHE A 225 15.65 -7.80 5.75
CA PHE A 225 14.75 -8.72 5.05
C PHE A 225 15.22 -10.16 5.26
N ASN A 226 14.27 -11.07 5.52
CA ASN A 226 14.52 -12.50 5.56
C ASN A 226 13.98 -13.20 4.31
N ARG A 227 12.66 -13.15 4.10
CA ARG A 227 11.99 -13.83 2.98
C ARG A 227 10.60 -13.27 2.70
N PHE A 228 10.09 -13.51 1.50
CA PHE A 228 8.68 -13.32 1.21
C PHE A 228 7.86 -14.52 1.69
N LEU A 229 6.66 -14.25 2.21
CA LEU A 229 5.66 -15.26 2.54
C LEU A 229 4.65 -15.43 1.42
N SER A 230 4.28 -14.32 0.77
CA SER A 230 3.34 -14.29 -0.35
C SER A 230 3.49 -13.03 -1.19
N THR A 231 3.06 -13.12 -2.45
CA THR A 231 2.87 -11.97 -3.34
C THR A 231 1.52 -12.11 -4.03
N THR A 232 0.76 -11.02 -4.12
CA THR A 232 -0.59 -11.03 -4.64
C THR A 232 -0.75 -9.95 -5.71
N SER A 233 -1.35 -10.32 -6.84
CA SER A 233 -1.90 -9.38 -7.82
C SER A 233 -3.37 -9.71 -7.99
N GLY A 234 -4.20 -8.70 -8.23
CA GLY A 234 -5.62 -8.96 -8.42
C GLY A 234 -6.48 -7.72 -8.65
N PRO A 235 -7.76 -7.94 -8.94
CA PRO A 235 -8.69 -6.90 -9.34
C PRO A 235 -9.18 -6.04 -8.17
N VAL A 236 -8.95 -6.46 -6.92
CA VAL A 236 -9.35 -5.70 -5.72
C VAL A 236 -8.14 -5.13 -5.00
N PHE A 237 -7.08 -5.91 -4.85
CA PHE A 237 -5.83 -5.46 -4.27
C PHE A 237 -4.63 -6.24 -4.81
N GLY A 238 -3.46 -5.66 -4.65
CA GLY A 238 -2.18 -6.33 -4.85
C GLY A 238 -1.25 -5.97 -3.71
N GLY A 239 -0.33 -6.87 -3.38
CA GLY A 239 0.41 -6.77 -2.15
C GLY A 239 1.48 -7.82 -2.01
N PHE A 240 2.12 -7.83 -0.85
CA PHE A 240 3.05 -8.87 -0.45
C PHE A 240 3.03 -9.04 1.07
N GLN A 241 3.46 -10.21 1.52
CA GLN A 241 3.87 -10.43 2.89
C GLN A 241 5.37 -10.70 2.94
N ALA A 242 6.09 -9.96 3.78
CA ALA A 242 7.54 -10.11 3.96
C ALA A 242 7.88 -10.32 5.44
N GLU A 243 8.77 -11.27 5.71
CA GLU A 243 9.35 -11.50 7.03
C GLU A 243 10.68 -10.74 7.14
N HIS A 244 10.88 -10.07 8.27
CA HIS A 244 12.11 -9.38 8.64
C HIS A 244 12.67 -9.93 9.95
N ASP A 245 13.99 -9.88 10.08
CA ASP A 245 14.70 -10.17 11.32
C ASP A 245 15.19 -8.86 11.95
N HIS A 246 14.84 -8.66 13.22
CA HIS A 246 15.46 -7.64 14.08
C HIS A 246 16.59 -8.32 14.84
N VAL A 247 17.83 -7.95 14.53
CA VAL A 247 19.04 -8.66 14.97
C VAL A 247 19.82 -7.81 15.97
N ALA A 248 20.13 -8.36 17.14
CA ALA A 248 21.13 -7.81 18.05
C ALA A 248 22.51 -8.29 17.59
N LEU A 249 23.40 -7.36 17.26
CA LEU A 249 24.69 -7.67 16.62
C LEU A 249 25.81 -7.99 17.61
N GLN A 250 25.64 -7.62 18.89
CA GLN A 250 26.71 -7.62 19.90
C GLN A 250 26.30 -8.37 21.19
N THR A 251 25.80 -9.59 21.05
CA THR A 251 25.52 -10.46 22.20
C THR A 251 26.78 -11.22 22.64
N ALA A 252 26.71 -11.95 23.76
CA ALA A 252 27.83 -12.80 24.18
C ALA A 252 28.15 -13.92 23.17
N ASP A 253 27.13 -14.39 22.44
CA ASP A 253 27.23 -15.49 21.47
C ASP A 253 27.27 -15.00 20.01
N GLY A 254 27.54 -13.71 19.78
CA GLY A 254 27.53 -13.09 18.45
C GLY A 254 26.18 -12.48 18.07
N GLU A 255 25.79 -12.57 16.80
CA GLU A 255 24.49 -12.08 16.33
C GLU A 255 23.34 -12.97 16.83
N LYS A 256 22.27 -12.37 17.36
CA LYS A 256 21.02 -13.08 17.68
C LYS A 256 19.83 -12.39 17.04
N ILE A 257 18.94 -13.18 16.43
CA ILE A 257 17.64 -12.70 15.96
C ILE A 257 16.75 -12.54 17.20
N VAL A 258 16.33 -11.31 17.47
CA VAL A 258 15.53 -10.97 18.64
C VAL A 258 14.04 -11.00 18.31
N LEU A 259 13.64 -10.31 17.24
CA LEU A 259 12.26 -10.30 16.75
C LEU A 259 12.18 -10.84 15.33
N LYS A 260 11.10 -11.56 15.04
CA LYS A 260 10.59 -11.74 13.68
C LYS A 260 9.40 -10.82 13.49
N GLU A 261 9.43 -10.06 12.40
CA GLU A 261 8.36 -9.15 12.00
C GLU A 261 7.80 -9.61 10.66
N VAL A 262 6.47 -9.67 10.54
CA VAL A 262 5.80 -9.85 9.26
C VAL A 262 5.10 -8.54 8.89
N TRP A 263 5.44 -7.97 7.74
CA TRP A 263 4.65 -6.93 7.11
C TRP A 263 3.69 -7.56 6.11
N ASP A 264 2.41 -7.24 6.23
CA ASP A 264 1.39 -7.44 5.20
C ASP A 264 1.07 -6.08 4.57
N VAL A 265 1.48 -5.89 3.31
CA VAL A 265 1.32 -4.63 2.56
C VAL A 265 0.29 -4.84 1.46
N ARG A 266 -0.75 -4.02 1.42
CA ARG A 266 -1.85 -4.11 0.45
C ARG A 266 -2.14 -2.77 -0.19
N VAL A 267 -2.02 -2.68 -1.51
CA VAL A 267 -2.53 -1.56 -2.31
C VAL A 267 -3.87 -1.93 -2.88
N TYR A 268 -4.89 -1.11 -2.64
CA TYR A 268 -6.25 -1.36 -3.12
C TYR A 268 -6.47 -0.77 -4.52
N ASN A 269 -7.32 -1.41 -5.31
CA ASN A 269 -7.72 -0.97 -6.65
C ASN A 269 -8.72 0.20 -6.60
N VAL A 270 -8.38 1.25 -5.85
CA VAL A 270 -9.18 2.47 -5.68
C VAL A 270 -8.28 3.70 -5.85
N GLY A 271 -8.88 4.88 -5.94
CA GLY A 271 -8.13 6.08 -6.29
C GLY A 271 -7.59 6.04 -7.72
N GLY A 272 -6.41 6.61 -7.94
CA GLY A 272 -5.83 6.83 -9.27
C GLY A 272 -5.38 8.28 -9.49
N PRO A 273 -4.62 8.54 -10.56
CA PRO A 273 -4.22 9.90 -10.94
C PRO A 273 -5.43 10.84 -11.06
N ASP A 274 -6.53 10.37 -11.67
CA ASP A 274 -7.76 11.15 -11.86
C ASP A 274 -8.49 11.47 -10.56
N LYS A 275 -8.41 10.57 -9.57
CA LYS A 275 -9.03 10.77 -8.24
C LYS A 275 -8.10 11.47 -7.25
N GLY A 276 -6.81 11.58 -7.56
CA GLY A 276 -5.83 12.30 -6.75
C GLY A 276 -5.40 11.60 -5.46
N TYR A 277 -5.69 10.30 -5.27
CA TYR A 277 -5.21 9.54 -4.11
C TYR A 277 -4.84 8.09 -4.44
N TRP A 278 -4.04 7.48 -3.57
CA TRP A 278 -3.86 6.03 -3.45
C TRP A 278 -4.37 5.60 -2.07
N LEU A 279 -4.86 4.37 -1.94
CA LEU A 279 -5.19 3.75 -0.65
C LEU A 279 -4.42 2.45 -0.50
N TRP A 280 -3.70 2.31 0.60
CA TRP A 280 -2.94 1.11 0.91
C TRP A 280 -2.75 0.96 2.42
N ASP A 281 -2.63 -0.28 2.86
CA ASP A 281 -2.41 -0.66 4.25
C ASP A 281 -1.04 -1.30 4.44
N VAL A 282 -0.51 -1.17 5.65
CA VAL A 282 0.59 -1.97 6.17
C VAL A 282 0.22 -2.46 7.57
N VAL A 283 0.22 -3.77 7.75
CA VAL A 283 0.07 -4.41 9.06
C VAL A 283 1.40 -5.02 9.43
N SER A 284 1.94 -4.64 10.59
CA SER A 284 3.14 -5.26 11.16
C SER A 284 2.77 -6.14 12.35
N THR A 285 3.16 -7.42 12.27
CA THR A 285 3.04 -8.38 13.38
C THR A 285 4.44 -8.75 13.84
N GLN A 286 4.76 -8.50 15.11
CA GLN A 286 6.08 -8.78 15.67
C GLN A 286 6.00 -9.86 16.75
N ARG A 287 6.96 -10.79 16.74
CA ARG A 287 7.12 -11.83 17.75
C ARG A 287 8.56 -11.84 18.25
N CYS A 288 8.75 -11.81 19.57
CA CYS A 288 10.04 -12.11 20.18
C CYS A 288 10.35 -13.60 19.97
N VAL A 289 11.48 -13.89 19.33
CA VAL A 289 11.89 -15.26 18.99
C VAL A 289 13.12 -15.73 19.76
N ALA A 290 13.78 -14.82 20.47
CA ALA A 290 14.85 -15.15 21.40
C ALA A 290 14.32 -15.58 22.78
N ASP A 291 15.14 -16.31 23.53
CA ASP A 291 14.81 -16.76 24.89
C ASP A 291 14.77 -15.61 25.91
N SER A 292 15.50 -14.52 25.63
CA SER A 292 15.51 -13.30 26.45
C SER A 292 14.54 -12.25 25.88
N PRO A 293 13.92 -11.43 26.75
CA PRO A 293 13.03 -10.37 26.29
C PRO A 293 13.81 -9.21 25.64
N LEU A 294 13.19 -8.57 24.66
CA LEU A 294 13.58 -7.23 24.22
C LEU A 294 12.81 -6.19 25.05
N LEU A 295 13.53 -5.40 25.85
CA LEU A 295 12.94 -4.33 26.64
C LEU A 295 12.89 -3.05 25.80
N LEU A 296 11.68 -2.55 25.53
CA LEU A 296 11.46 -1.23 24.92
C LEU A 296 11.44 -0.18 26.02
N GLU A 297 12.51 0.59 26.17
CA GLU A 297 12.54 1.64 27.19
C GLU A 297 11.70 2.85 26.76
N LYS A 298 11.14 3.59 27.71
CA LYS A 298 10.37 4.80 27.41
C LYS A 298 11.26 5.81 26.68
N TYR A 299 10.88 6.13 25.44
CA TYR A 299 11.59 7.09 24.60
C TYR A 299 10.60 7.89 23.73
N ARG A 300 11.10 8.95 23.08
CA ARG A 300 10.30 9.93 22.33
C ARG A 300 9.80 9.45 20.96
N TYR A 301 10.42 8.42 20.39
CA TYR A 301 10.04 7.80 19.11
C TYR A 301 10.53 6.34 19.05
N GLY A 302 10.06 5.60 18.05
CA GLY A 302 10.42 4.21 17.77
C GLY A 302 9.33 3.54 16.93
N GLY A 303 9.65 2.46 16.24
CA GLY A 303 8.71 1.74 15.39
C GLY A 303 8.58 2.37 14.00
N PHE A 304 7.34 2.53 13.52
CA PHE A 304 7.05 3.00 12.15
C PHE A 304 7.56 4.41 11.87
N GLY A 305 8.60 4.46 11.04
CA GLY A 305 9.24 5.67 10.55
C GLY A 305 8.78 6.01 9.14
N PHE A 306 8.63 7.31 8.88
CA PHE A 306 8.45 7.90 7.56
C PHE A 306 9.41 9.07 7.40
N ARG A 307 10.26 9.01 6.37
CA ARG A 307 11.08 10.13 5.92
C ARG A 307 10.46 10.70 4.67
N GLY A 308 9.81 11.86 4.81
CA GLY A 308 9.25 12.61 3.68
C GLY A 308 10.30 13.10 2.69
N SER A 309 9.85 13.55 1.52
CA SER A 309 10.68 14.11 0.45
C SER A 309 11.64 15.20 0.97
N ALA A 310 12.82 15.30 0.34
CA ALA A 310 13.82 16.32 0.67
C ALA A 310 13.31 17.76 0.44
N ASP A 311 12.28 17.93 -0.40
CA ASP A 311 11.67 19.24 -0.70
C ASP A 311 10.81 19.79 0.44
N TRP A 312 10.40 18.93 1.38
CA TRP A 312 9.44 19.28 2.42
C TRP A 312 10.16 19.93 3.60
N LYS A 313 10.40 21.25 3.49
CA LYS A 313 11.18 22.04 4.46
C LYS A 313 10.51 23.38 4.78
N GLY A 314 10.60 23.80 6.04
CA GLY A 314 10.10 25.12 6.46
C GLY A 314 8.65 25.35 6.02
N GLU A 315 8.43 26.43 5.27
CA GLU A 315 7.12 26.86 4.78
C GLU A 315 6.53 25.96 3.67
N THR A 316 7.36 25.13 3.01
CA THR A 316 6.90 24.17 1.99
C THR A 316 6.51 22.82 2.59
N ALA A 317 6.39 22.72 3.92
CA ALA A 317 5.96 21.50 4.60
C ALA A 317 4.88 21.78 5.64
N ALA A 318 3.88 20.91 5.70
CA ALA A 318 2.76 20.98 6.63
C ALA A 318 2.56 19.64 7.32
N TYR A 319 2.10 19.73 8.56
CA TYR A 319 1.72 18.58 9.38
C TYR A 319 0.43 18.93 10.09
N LEU A 320 -0.50 17.99 10.12
CA LEU A 320 -1.75 18.13 10.85
C LEU A 320 -2.09 16.80 11.52
N THR A 321 -2.57 16.86 12.76
CA THR A 321 -3.03 15.67 13.48
C THR A 321 -4.53 15.72 13.71
N SER A 322 -5.12 14.58 14.03
CA SER A 322 -6.54 14.47 14.39
C SER A 322 -6.97 15.31 15.59
N THR A 323 -6.02 15.85 16.36
CA THR A 323 -6.28 16.73 17.51
C THR A 323 -5.94 18.20 17.21
N GLY A 324 -5.78 18.57 15.93
CA GLY A 324 -5.48 19.94 15.51
C GLY A 324 -4.03 20.38 15.70
N LYS A 325 -3.12 19.48 16.11
CA LYS A 325 -1.70 19.81 16.31
C LYS A 325 -0.94 19.83 15.00
N THR A 326 0.09 20.67 14.96
CA THR A 326 0.91 20.99 13.79
C THR A 326 2.37 20.56 13.99
N ARG A 327 3.27 20.98 13.08
CA ARG A 327 4.71 20.79 13.25
C ARG A 327 5.25 21.40 14.56
N LYS A 328 4.65 22.49 15.03
CA LYS A 328 5.12 23.25 16.20
C LYS A 328 4.88 22.50 17.51
N ASP A 329 3.78 21.76 17.62
CA ASP A 329 3.23 21.26 18.88
C ASP A 329 2.76 19.79 18.83
N GLY A 330 2.91 19.10 17.69
CA GLY A 330 2.53 17.70 17.51
C GLY A 330 3.54 16.69 18.05
N HIS A 331 4.78 17.08 18.34
CA HIS A 331 5.83 16.16 18.77
C HIS A 331 5.49 15.44 20.09
N ALA A 332 5.67 14.12 20.13
CA ALA A 332 5.40 13.25 21.28
C ALA A 332 3.93 13.29 21.78
N THR A 333 2.98 13.52 20.86
CA THR A 333 1.54 13.54 21.16
C THR A 333 0.81 12.39 20.47
N ARG A 334 -0.35 12.01 21.02
CA ARG A 334 -1.19 10.93 20.46
C ARG A 334 -2.19 11.52 19.46
N ALA A 335 -2.40 10.83 18.35
CA ALA A 335 -3.40 11.15 17.35
C ALA A 335 -3.97 9.87 16.74
N ARG A 336 -5.22 9.93 16.25
CA ARG A 336 -5.86 8.84 15.47
C ARG A 336 -5.41 8.86 14.01
N TRP A 337 -5.02 10.02 13.52
CA TRP A 337 -4.40 10.18 12.22
C TRP A 337 -3.43 11.35 12.23
N CYS A 338 -2.45 11.30 11.35
CA CYS A 338 -1.60 12.44 11.03
C CYS A 338 -1.45 12.57 9.51
N ASP A 339 -1.54 13.80 9.04
CA ASP A 339 -1.22 14.18 7.67
C ASP A 339 0.15 14.83 7.64
N ALA A 340 0.99 14.39 6.71
CA ALA A 340 2.29 14.97 6.44
C ALA A 340 2.40 15.27 4.95
N GLY A 341 2.71 16.52 4.61
CA GLY A 341 2.81 16.93 3.23
C GLY A 341 3.78 18.06 3.00
N GLY A 342 4.05 18.31 1.73
CA GLY A 342 4.87 19.42 1.28
C GLY A 342 4.77 19.66 -0.21
N VAL A 343 5.44 20.71 -0.68
CA VAL A 343 5.48 21.07 -2.09
C VAL A 343 6.55 20.26 -2.81
N SER A 344 6.14 19.52 -3.83
CA SER A 344 7.04 18.87 -4.80
C SER A 344 6.50 19.13 -6.21
N ASP A 345 7.38 19.49 -7.15
CA ASP A 345 7.02 19.91 -8.51
C ASP A 345 5.96 21.03 -8.53
N GLY A 346 6.08 22.00 -7.61
CA GLY A 346 5.18 23.15 -7.50
C GLY A 346 3.76 22.84 -7.00
N LYS A 347 3.48 21.61 -6.55
CA LYS A 347 2.16 21.21 -6.03
C LYS A 347 2.28 20.59 -4.65
N TRP A 348 1.27 20.84 -3.80
CA TRP A 348 1.13 20.15 -2.51
C TRP A 348 0.85 18.67 -2.72
N LYS A 349 1.62 17.83 -2.02
CA LYS A 349 1.51 16.37 -2.01
C LYS A 349 1.72 15.90 -0.58
N GLY A 350 1.14 14.76 -0.22
CA GLY A 350 1.20 14.30 1.15
C GLY A 350 0.86 12.83 1.31
N VAL A 351 0.97 12.40 2.55
CA VAL A 351 0.56 11.08 3.03
C VAL A 351 -0.22 11.31 4.31
N THR A 352 -1.45 10.80 4.36
CA THR A 352 -2.22 10.71 5.58
C THR A 352 -2.06 9.32 6.16
N PHE A 353 -1.55 9.23 7.38
CA PHE A 353 -1.49 8.01 8.16
C PHE A 353 -2.75 7.91 9.01
N LEU A 354 -3.50 6.85 8.81
CA LEU A 354 -4.68 6.52 9.60
C LEU A 354 -4.30 5.38 10.53
N SER A 355 -4.55 5.50 11.84
CA SER A 355 -4.47 4.34 12.72
C SER A 355 -5.50 3.31 12.29
N HIS A 356 -5.24 2.04 12.55
CA HIS A 356 -6.27 1.00 12.40
C HIS A 356 -7.56 1.44 13.13
N PRO A 357 -8.74 1.28 12.50
CA PRO A 357 -10.02 1.67 13.08
C PRO A 357 -10.34 0.95 14.39
#